data_AF-A0A067LL91-F1
#
_entry.id   AF-A0A067LL91-F1
#
_cell.length_a   1.000
_cell.length_b   1.000
_cell.length_c   1.000
_cell.angle_alpha   90.00
_cell.angle_beta   90.00
_cell.angle_gamma   90.00
#
_symmetry.space_group_name_H-M   'P 1'
#
loop_
_entity.id
_entity.type
_entity.pdbx_description
1 polymer ?
#
loop_
_entity_poly.entity_id
_entity_poly.type
_entity_poly.pdbx_seq_one_letter_code
_entity_poly.pdbx_strand_id
1 'polypeptide(L)'
;MADFIKLLRSKEGSSVNLTHTLFTVTNSIIARNAIGHKSKNQETLLRCIDGIIFTLGFNIADVFPSLKWLPSVKREKSRVMKLHYETDKILEDILQEHKANKQSWVSEDGDGRKADNFVDVLLDLQQSGNLDFPLTDVTIKASTIYVFVGGSDTSSKTTEWAMAELMRKPEIMKKAQEELRSVFGEKGYIEEANFKN
;
A
#
# COMPACT_ATOMS: atom_id res chain seq x y z
N MET A 1 9.16 5.74 -7.74
CA MET A 1 10.25 4.92 -8.32
C MET A 1 11.51 5.75 -8.65
N ALA A 2 11.40 6.90 -9.33
CA ALA A 2 12.57 7.75 -9.61
C ALA A 2 13.34 8.18 -8.33
N ASP A 3 12.63 8.57 -7.28
CA ASP A 3 13.26 8.98 -6.00
C ASP A 3 13.98 7.82 -5.31
N PHE A 4 13.47 6.59 -5.47
CA PHE A 4 14.11 5.38 -4.96
C PHE A 4 15.45 5.11 -5.66
N ILE A 5 15.48 5.19 -6.98
CA ILE A 5 16.72 5.00 -7.76
C ILE A 5 17.74 6.10 -7.41
N LYS A 6 17.29 7.35 -7.26
CA LYS A 6 18.14 8.47 -6.82
C LYS A 6 18.72 8.22 -5.42
N LEU A 7 17.90 7.71 -4.49
CA LEU A 7 18.34 7.34 -3.14
C LEU A 7 19.40 6.23 -3.16
N LEU A 8 19.20 5.18 -3.97
CA LEU A 8 20.20 4.11 -4.08
C LEU A 8 21.52 4.62 -4.68
N ARG A 9 21.46 5.46 -5.73
CA ARG A 9 22.65 6.07 -6.31
C ARG A 9 23.41 6.94 -5.32
N SER A 10 22.71 7.71 -4.48
CA SER A 10 23.38 8.57 -3.48
C SER A 10 24.04 7.78 -2.33
N LYS A 11 23.82 6.46 -2.27
CA LYS A 11 24.38 5.54 -1.28
C LYS A 11 25.40 4.57 -1.87
N GLU A 12 25.91 4.85 -3.07
CA GLU A 12 26.95 4.04 -3.72
C GLU A 12 28.15 3.81 -2.77
N GLY A 13 28.62 2.56 -2.72
CA GLY A 13 29.72 2.14 -1.84
C GLY A 13 29.35 1.96 -0.36
N SER A 14 28.09 2.23 0.04
CA SER A 14 27.61 2.06 1.42
C SER A 14 26.56 0.95 1.54
N SER A 15 26.43 0.38 2.74
CA SER A 15 25.36 -0.58 3.04
C SER A 15 24.02 0.16 3.23
N VAL A 16 22.96 -0.36 2.63
CA VAL A 16 21.61 0.22 2.68
C VAL A 16 20.62 -0.84 3.16
N ASN A 17 19.84 -0.51 4.19
CA ASN A 17 18.69 -1.32 4.58
C ASN A 17 17.50 -0.98 3.64
N LEU A 18 17.05 -1.97 2.88
CA LEU A 18 15.98 -1.81 1.90
C LEU A 18 14.59 -2.00 2.48
N THR A 19 14.43 -2.59 3.67
CA THR A 19 13.14 -2.95 4.26
C THR A 19 12.17 -1.75 4.29
N HIS A 20 12.55 -0.67 4.98
CA HIS A 20 11.72 0.53 5.10
C HIS A 20 11.59 1.28 3.75
N THR A 21 12.64 1.24 2.94
CA THR A 21 12.68 1.96 1.65
C THR A 21 11.71 1.32 0.66
N LEU A 22 11.75 -0.01 0.51
CA LEU A 22 10.84 -0.76 -0.35
C LEU A 22 9.40 -0.61 0.14
N PHE A 23 9.16 -0.71 1.45
CA PHE A 23 7.84 -0.51 2.03
C PHE A 23 7.26 0.89 1.73
N THR A 24 8.08 1.94 1.85
CA THR A 24 7.65 3.31 1.51
C THR A 24 7.32 3.45 0.02
N VAL A 25 8.11 2.82 -0.85
CA VAL A 25 7.92 2.87 -2.31
C VAL A 25 6.65 2.13 -2.72
N THR A 26 6.45 0.90 -2.24
CA THR A 26 5.25 0.12 -2.54
C THR A 26 4.01 0.83 -2.01
N ASN A 27 4.05 1.35 -0.78
CA ASN A 27 2.96 2.13 -0.23
C ASN A 27 2.65 3.39 -1.05
N SER A 28 3.66 4.09 -1.55
CA SER A 28 3.46 5.26 -2.41
C SER A 28 2.81 4.89 -3.75
N ILE A 29 3.11 3.71 -4.30
CA ILE A 29 2.44 3.18 -5.50
C ILE A 29 0.99 2.86 -5.18
N ILE A 30 0.73 2.17 -4.07
CA ILE A 30 -0.63 1.86 -3.64
C ILE A 30 -1.43 3.14 -3.37
N ALA A 31 -0.85 4.15 -2.71
CA ALA A 31 -1.52 5.43 -2.45
C ALA A 31 -2.00 6.09 -3.75
N ARG A 32 -1.14 6.16 -4.76
CA ARG A 32 -1.50 6.74 -6.07
C ARG A 32 -2.64 6.00 -6.75
N ASN A 33 -2.69 4.66 -6.66
CA ASN A 33 -3.75 3.86 -7.27
C ASN A 33 -5.03 3.82 -6.44
N ALA A 34 -4.89 3.84 -5.11
CA ALA A 34 -6.02 3.68 -4.19
C ALA A 34 -6.77 5.00 -3.98
N ILE A 35 -6.03 6.10 -3.77
CA ILE A 35 -6.57 7.41 -3.39
C ILE A 35 -6.14 8.53 -4.36
N GLY A 36 -5.49 8.20 -5.49
CA GLY A 36 -5.07 9.17 -6.51
C GLY A 36 -3.81 9.97 -6.18
N HIS A 37 -3.44 10.10 -4.91
CA HIS A 37 -2.31 10.92 -4.47
C HIS A 37 -1.53 10.33 -3.28
N LYS A 38 -0.43 10.98 -2.89
CA LYS A 38 0.27 10.65 -1.64
C LYS A 38 -0.53 11.19 -0.45
N SER A 39 -0.67 10.43 0.63
CA SER A 39 -1.44 10.89 1.79
C SER A 39 -0.77 12.11 2.45
N LYS A 40 -1.57 13.11 2.87
CA LYS A 40 -1.10 14.25 3.69
C LYS A 40 -0.48 13.76 5.00
N ASN A 41 -1.00 12.65 5.53
CA ASN A 41 -0.54 12.00 6.76
C ASN A 41 0.33 10.76 6.47
N GLN A 42 1.12 10.75 5.39
CA GLN A 42 1.85 9.58 4.89
C GLN A 42 2.65 8.84 5.98
N GLU A 43 3.43 9.54 6.79
CA GLU A 43 4.25 8.90 7.83
C GLU A 43 3.38 8.23 8.91
N THR A 44 2.29 8.88 9.31
CA THR A 44 1.34 8.30 10.26
C THR A 44 0.61 7.10 9.65
N LEU A 45 0.23 7.19 8.38
CA LEU A 45 -0.40 6.09 7.64
C LEU A 45 0.53 4.88 7.53
N LEU A 46 1.80 5.07 7.17
CA LEU A 46 2.82 4.02 7.14
C LEU A 46 2.96 3.35 8.51
N ARG A 47 3.08 4.15 9.58
CA ARG A 47 3.16 3.63 10.95
C ARG A 47 1.92 2.85 11.36
N CYS A 48 0.74 3.30 10.94
CA CYS A 48 -0.51 2.60 11.19
C CYS A 48 -0.57 1.26 10.46
N ILE A 49 -0.17 1.23 9.19
CA ILE A 49 -0.13 0.01 8.37
C ILE A 49 0.86 -1.00 8.99
N ASP A 50 2.08 -0.57 9.33
CA ASP A 50 3.06 -1.42 10.03
C ASP A 50 2.51 -1.95 11.36
N GLY A 51 1.82 -1.10 12.11
CA GLY A 51 1.15 -1.47 13.35
C GLY A 51 0.06 -2.52 13.13
N ILE A 52 -0.77 -2.37 12.09
CA ILE A 52 -1.82 -3.31 11.73
C ILE A 52 -1.22 -4.65 11.32
N ILE A 53 -0.21 -4.66 10.45
CA ILE A 53 0.49 -5.89 10.01
C ILE A 53 1.02 -6.66 11.22
N PHE A 54 1.62 -5.95 12.19
CA PHE A 54 2.10 -6.57 13.41
C PHE A 54 0.96 -7.24 14.21
N THR A 55 -0.23 -6.62 14.24
CA THR A 55 -1.40 -7.17 14.96
C THR A 55 -2.08 -8.33 14.24
N LEU A 56 -1.84 -8.49 12.93
CA LEU A 56 -2.32 -9.65 12.16
C LEU A 56 -1.49 -10.92 12.43
N GLY A 57 -0.37 -10.79 13.15
CA GLY A 57 0.47 -11.91 13.54
C GLY A 57 -0.16 -12.80 14.61
N PHE A 58 0.63 -13.74 15.11
CA PHE A 58 0.20 -14.69 16.14
C PHE A 58 -0.23 -13.98 17.44
N ASN A 59 -1.48 -14.18 17.85
CA ASN A 59 -1.98 -13.75 19.15
C ASN A 59 -2.23 -14.95 20.08
N ILE A 60 -1.56 -14.98 21.23
CA ILE A 60 -1.71 -16.06 22.22
C ILE A 60 -3.14 -16.17 22.76
N ALA A 61 -3.89 -15.06 22.80
CA ALA A 61 -5.27 -15.03 23.28
C ALA A 61 -6.27 -15.63 22.28
N ASP A 62 -5.88 -15.74 21.00
CA ASP A 62 -6.69 -16.39 19.97
C ASP A 62 -6.54 -17.91 20.05
N VAL A 63 -5.34 -18.40 20.40
CA VAL A 63 -5.08 -19.84 20.61
C VAL A 63 -5.53 -20.30 21.99
N PHE A 64 -5.34 -19.48 23.03
CA PHE A 64 -5.70 -19.80 24.40
C PHE A 64 -6.60 -18.71 25.00
N PRO A 65 -7.92 -18.78 24.78
CA PRO A 65 -8.87 -17.77 25.25
C PRO A 65 -8.88 -17.55 26.77
N SER A 66 -8.47 -18.56 27.55
CA SER A 66 -8.33 -18.48 29.01
C SER A 66 -7.22 -17.52 29.47
N LEU A 67 -6.30 -17.12 28.58
CA LEU A 67 -5.21 -16.18 28.86
C LEU A 67 -5.57 -14.72 28.56
N LYS A 68 -6.82 -14.41 28.20
CA LYS A 68 -7.28 -13.04 27.89
C LYS A 68 -7.13 -12.03 29.04
N TRP A 69 -6.97 -12.50 30.28
CA TRP A 69 -6.77 -11.65 31.45
C TRP A 69 -5.33 -11.11 31.58
N LEU A 70 -4.37 -11.73 30.88
CA LEU A 70 -2.96 -11.34 30.96
C LEU A 70 -2.77 -9.86 30.59
N PRO A 71 -1.94 -9.11 31.35
CA PRO A 71 -1.65 -7.70 31.06
C PRO A 71 -1.16 -7.46 29.63
N SER A 72 -0.37 -8.37 29.07
CA SER A 72 0.14 -8.30 27.70
C SER A 72 -1.00 -8.29 26.66
N VAL A 73 -2.00 -9.15 26.83
CA VAL A 73 -3.18 -9.22 25.94
C VAL A 73 -4.01 -7.94 26.06
N LYS A 74 -4.19 -7.42 27.28
CA LYS A 74 -4.90 -6.14 27.49
C LYS A 74 -4.16 -4.97 26.82
N ARG A 75 -2.83 -4.93 26.93
CA ARG A 75 -1.98 -3.93 26.28
C ARG A 75 -2.08 -4.00 24.76
N GLU A 76 -2.09 -5.20 24.20
CA GLU A 76 -2.26 -5.42 22.77
C GLU A 76 -3.62 -4.94 22.27
N LYS A 77 -4.71 -5.26 22.98
CA LYS A 77 -6.05 -4.74 22.67
C LYS A 77 -6.08 -3.21 22.66
N SER A 78 -5.47 -2.56 23.65
CA SER A 78 -5.38 -1.10 23.69
C SER A 78 -4.58 -0.54 22.51
N ARG A 79 -3.51 -1.22 22.09
CA ARG A 79 -2.73 -0.85 20.90
C ARG A 79 -3.56 -0.97 19.62
N VAL A 80 -4.32 -2.06 19.45
CA VAL A 80 -5.22 -2.26 18.31
C VAL A 80 -6.29 -1.16 18.25
N MET A 81 -6.92 -0.83 19.38
CA MET A 81 -7.92 0.25 19.42
C MET A 81 -7.33 1.60 19.04
N LYS A 82 -6.11 1.91 19.51
CA LYS A 82 -5.41 3.15 19.14
C LYS A 82 -5.10 3.20 17.65
N LEU A 83 -4.58 2.09 17.09
CA LEU A 83 -4.30 1.98 15.65
C LEU A 83 -5.58 2.14 14.83
N HIS A 84 -6.68 1.49 15.25
CA HIS A 84 -7.96 1.62 14.58
C HIS A 84 -8.45 3.08 14.56
N TYR A 85 -8.39 3.78 15.70
CA TYR A 85 -8.79 5.18 15.78
C TYR A 85 -7.92 6.11 14.91
N GLU A 86 -6.59 5.98 14.97
CA GLU A 86 -5.68 6.79 14.14
C GLU A 86 -5.91 6.53 12.64
N THR A 87 -6.12 5.27 12.26
CA THR A 87 -6.35 4.85 10.88
C THR A 87 -7.71 5.33 10.38
N ASP A 88 -8.77 5.15 11.18
CA ASP A 88 -10.12 5.57 10.81
C ASP A 88 -10.20 7.07 10.55
N LYS A 89 -9.53 7.88 11.38
CA LYS A 89 -9.44 9.33 11.16
C LYS A 89 -8.79 9.68 9.81
N ILE A 90 -7.68 9.03 9.46
CA ILE A 90 -6.99 9.27 8.18
C ILE A 90 -7.89 8.87 7.01
N LEU A 91 -8.57 7.72 7.11
CA LEU A 91 -9.46 7.23 6.06
C LEU A 91 -10.72 8.08 5.93
N GLU A 92 -11.23 8.63 7.04
CA GLU A 92 -12.34 9.57 7.04
C GLU A 92 -11.96 10.86 6.31
N ASP A 93 -10.80 11.44 6.62
CA ASP A 93 -10.28 12.64 5.95
C ASP A 93 -10.17 12.41 4.42
N ILE A 94 -9.64 11.25 4.02
CA ILE A 94 -9.55 10.84 2.61
C ILE A 94 -10.97 10.71 2.01
N LEU A 95 -11.87 9.96 2.66
CA LEU A 95 -13.21 9.72 2.13
C LEU A 95 -13.98 11.04 1.92
N GLN A 96 -13.90 11.96 2.88
CA GLN A 96 -14.57 13.26 2.79
C GLN A 96 -13.95 14.14 1.68
N GLU A 97 -12.62 14.11 1.51
CA GLU A 97 -11.95 14.78 0.39
C GLU A 97 -12.47 14.28 -0.96
N HIS A 98 -12.58 12.96 -1.15
CA HIS A 98 -13.12 12.37 -2.38
C HIS A 98 -14.61 12.67 -2.59
N LYS A 99 -15.43 12.66 -1.53
CA LYS A 99 -16.86 13.03 -1.63
C LYS A 99 -17.05 14.50 -2.02
N ALA A 100 -16.31 15.42 -1.39
CA ALA A 100 -16.36 16.84 -1.72
C ALA A 100 -15.90 17.10 -3.17
N ASN A 101 -14.80 16.44 -3.58
CA ASN A 101 -14.28 16.50 -4.94
C ASN A 101 -15.17 15.82 -5.98
N LYS A 102 -16.22 15.06 -5.60
CA LYS A 102 -17.25 14.63 -6.56
C LYS A 102 -18.37 15.65 -6.68
N GLN A 103 -18.83 16.19 -5.55
CA GLN A 103 -19.95 17.13 -5.51
C GLN A 103 -19.68 18.43 -6.29
N SER A 104 -18.43 18.91 -6.30
CA SER A 104 -18.07 20.15 -7.01
C SER A 104 -18.11 20.05 -8.55
N TRP A 105 -18.16 18.84 -9.14
CA TRP A 105 -18.01 18.65 -10.59
C TRP A 105 -19.27 18.19 -11.32
N VAL A 106 -20.27 17.71 -10.58
CA VAL A 106 -21.61 17.40 -11.15
C VAL A 106 -22.28 18.66 -11.72
N SER A 107 -21.74 19.85 -11.41
CA SER A 107 -22.30 21.15 -11.78
C SER A 107 -21.76 21.75 -13.09
N GLU A 108 -20.64 21.29 -13.66
CA GLU A 108 -19.97 22.09 -14.71
C GLU A 108 -19.83 21.47 -16.11
N ASP A 109 -19.73 20.17 -16.34
CA ASP A 109 -19.74 19.65 -17.71
C ASP A 109 -20.18 18.18 -17.77
N GLY A 110 -21.09 17.88 -18.71
CA GLY A 110 -21.75 16.58 -18.87
C GLY A 110 -20.88 15.44 -19.42
N ASP A 111 -19.55 15.52 -19.28
CA ASP A 111 -18.64 14.41 -19.55
C ASP A 111 -18.22 13.79 -18.21
N GLY A 112 -18.96 12.75 -17.81
CA GLY A 112 -18.81 12.08 -16.53
C GLY A 112 -17.38 11.60 -16.31
N ARG A 113 -16.69 12.21 -15.34
CA ARG A 113 -15.32 11.84 -14.98
C ARG A 113 -15.26 10.34 -14.69
N LYS A 114 -14.38 9.64 -15.40
CA LYS A 114 -14.09 8.24 -15.15
C LYS A 114 -13.52 8.10 -13.74
N ALA A 115 -13.97 7.10 -12.99
CA ALA A 115 -13.38 6.78 -11.70
C ALA A 115 -11.87 6.49 -11.88
N ASP A 116 -11.03 7.40 -11.40
CA ASP A 116 -9.58 7.39 -11.70
C ASP A 116 -8.76 6.63 -10.65
N ASN A 117 -9.37 6.29 -9.51
CA ASN A 117 -8.73 5.52 -8.43
C ASN A 117 -9.75 4.63 -7.70
N PHE A 118 -9.22 3.73 -6.86
CA PHE A 118 -10.02 2.74 -6.14
C PHE A 118 -11.15 3.35 -5.30
N VAL A 119 -10.88 4.41 -4.53
CA VAL A 119 -11.90 5.06 -3.68
C VAL A 119 -12.99 5.69 -4.54
N ASP A 120 -12.64 6.33 -5.66
CA ASP A 120 -13.63 6.90 -6.58
C ASP A 120 -14.55 5.83 -7.17
N VAL A 121 -13.98 4.68 -7.57
CA VAL A 121 -14.76 3.53 -8.08
C VAL A 121 -15.74 3.05 -7.01
N LEU A 122 -15.28 2.89 -5.76
CA LEU A 122 -16.15 2.46 -4.66
C LEU A 122 -17.25 3.48 -4.37
N LEU A 123 -16.97 4.78 -4.43
CA LEU A 123 -17.97 5.82 -4.27
C LEU A 123 -19.01 5.81 -5.41
N ASP A 124 -18.60 5.55 -6.66
CA ASP A 124 -19.55 5.41 -7.78
C ASP A 124 -20.44 4.18 -7.61
N LEU A 125 -19.86 3.06 -7.18
CA LEU A 125 -20.64 1.86 -6.87
C LEU A 125 -21.64 2.09 -5.74
N GLN A 126 -21.23 2.79 -4.68
CA GLN A 126 -22.11 3.20 -3.57
C GLN A 126 -23.29 4.04 -4.07
N GLN A 127 -23.06 5.00 -4.98
CA GLN A 127 -24.12 5.86 -5.53
C GLN A 127 -25.02 5.14 -6.52
N SER A 128 -24.47 4.22 -7.32
CA SER A 128 -25.22 3.48 -8.34
C SER A 128 -26.31 2.57 -7.75
N GLY A 129 -26.13 2.10 -6.51
CA GLY A 129 -27.11 1.26 -5.81
C GLY A 129 -27.32 -0.14 -6.43
N ASN A 130 -26.54 -0.53 -7.43
CA ASN A 130 -26.69 -1.79 -8.18
C ASN A 130 -26.05 -3.01 -7.49
N LEU A 131 -25.82 -2.95 -6.18
CA LEU A 131 -25.22 -4.04 -5.41
C LEU A 131 -26.29 -4.69 -4.52
N ASP A 132 -26.25 -6.02 -4.43
CA ASP A 132 -27.14 -6.80 -3.54
C ASP A 132 -26.99 -6.43 -2.05
N PHE A 133 -25.88 -5.79 -1.70
CA PHE A 133 -25.59 -5.26 -0.38
C PHE A 133 -25.19 -3.78 -0.45
N PRO A 134 -25.61 -2.95 0.50
CA PRO A 134 -25.25 -1.54 0.51
C PRO A 134 -23.77 -1.37 0.82
N LEU A 135 -23.05 -0.67 -0.04
CA LEU A 135 -21.68 -0.27 0.22
C LEU A 135 -21.68 0.94 1.16
N THR A 136 -21.31 0.72 2.43
CA THR A 136 -21.28 1.80 3.44
C THR A 136 -19.93 2.51 3.47
N ASP A 137 -19.89 3.71 4.04
CA ASP A 137 -18.63 4.44 4.29
C ASP A 137 -17.63 3.60 5.11
N VAL A 138 -18.13 2.83 6.08
CA VAL A 138 -17.31 1.89 6.85
C VAL A 138 -16.69 0.83 5.94
N THR A 139 -17.48 0.27 5.02
CA THR A 139 -16.99 -0.74 4.07
C THR A 139 -15.94 -0.14 3.12
N ILE A 140 -16.15 1.08 2.61
CA ILE A 140 -15.20 1.76 1.73
C ILE A 140 -13.88 2.01 2.45
N LYS A 141 -13.93 2.57 3.67
CA LYS A 141 -12.74 2.79 4.50
C LYS A 141 -12.02 1.48 4.78
N ALA A 142 -12.74 0.43 5.18
CA ALA A 142 -12.18 -0.89 5.46
C ALA A 142 -11.49 -1.52 4.23
N SER A 143 -12.14 -1.48 3.07
CA SER A 143 -11.55 -1.96 1.80
C SER A 143 -10.32 -1.16 1.41
N THR A 144 -10.34 0.15 1.62
CA THR A 144 -9.20 1.04 1.30
C THR A 144 -7.97 0.66 2.12
N ILE A 145 -8.09 0.53 3.46
CA ILE A 145 -6.94 0.12 4.28
C ILE A 145 -6.48 -1.30 3.98
N TYR A 146 -7.40 -2.20 3.61
CA TYR A 146 -7.04 -3.56 3.22
C TYR A 146 -6.11 -3.58 1.99
N VAL A 147 -6.40 -2.76 0.97
CA VAL A 147 -5.53 -2.60 -0.21
C VAL A 147 -4.17 -2.04 0.17
N PHE A 148 -4.11 -1.06 1.09
CA PHE A 148 -2.85 -0.53 1.60
C PHE A 148 -2.00 -1.58 2.31
N VAL A 149 -2.58 -2.31 3.26
CA VAL A 149 -1.89 -3.36 4.04
C VAL A 149 -1.42 -4.47 3.11
N GLY A 150 -2.33 -5.04 2.32
CA GLY A 150 -2.03 -6.16 1.42
C GLY A 150 -1.02 -5.79 0.35
N GLY A 151 -1.18 -4.64 -0.31
CA GLY A 151 -0.32 -4.24 -1.42
C GLY A 151 1.09 -3.81 -1.00
N SER A 152 1.21 -3.18 0.18
CA SER A 152 2.48 -2.60 0.62
C SER A 152 3.41 -3.66 1.19
N ASP A 153 2.94 -4.45 2.16
CA ASP A 153 3.75 -5.44 2.90
C ASP A 153 4.20 -6.62 2.03
N THR A 154 3.27 -7.19 1.27
CA THR A 154 3.54 -8.38 0.46
C THR A 154 4.54 -8.06 -0.66
N SER A 155 4.32 -6.95 -1.38
CA SER A 155 5.18 -6.52 -2.48
C SER A 155 6.57 -6.12 -1.99
N SER A 156 6.68 -5.41 -0.87
CA SER A 156 7.98 -4.99 -0.33
C SER A 156 8.80 -6.19 0.13
N LYS A 157 8.17 -7.11 0.89
CA LYS A 157 8.84 -8.34 1.36
C LYS A 157 9.24 -9.24 0.20
N THR A 158 8.36 -9.43 -0.79
CA THR A 158 8.69 -10.25 -1.98
C THR A 158 9.89 -9.68 -2.72
N THR A 159 9.93 -8.35 -2.91
CA THR A 159 11.06 -7.67 -3.56
C THR A 159 12.33 -7.80 -2.73
N GLU A 160 12.25 -7.61 -1.41
CA GLU A 160 13.36 -7.77 -0.48
C GLU A 160 13.95 -9.19 -0.53
N TRP A 161 13.10 -10.22 -0.48
CA TRP A 161 13.52 -11.62 -0.61
C TRP A 161 14.12 -11.94 -1.97
N ALA A 162 13.53 -11.43 -3.06
CA ALA A 162 14.07 -11.60 -4.40
C ALA A 162 15.49 -11.00 -4.49
N MET A 163 15.70 -9.79 -3.96
CA MET A 163 17.02 -9.16 -3.91
C MET A 163 18.01 -9.96 -3.06
N ALA A 164 17.59 -10.42 -1.88
CA ALA A 164 18.43 -11.23 -1.00
C ALA A 164 18.86 -12.55 -1.67
N GLU A 165 17.95 -13.26 -2.32
CA GLU A 165 18.26 -14.51 -3.03
C GLU A 165 19.14 -14.29 -4.25
N LEU A 166 18.95 -13.19 -5.00
CA LEU A 166 19.85 -12.81 -6.10
C LEU A 166 21.26 -12.53 -5.57
N MET A 167 21.40 -11.78 -4.47
CA MET A 167 22.70 -11.47 -3.87
C MET A 167 23.42 -12.72 -3.36
N ARG A 168 22.67 -13.71 -2.89
CA ARG A 168 23.20 -15.02 -2.44
C ARG A 168 23.64 -15.91 -3.61
N LYS A 169 23.18 -15.64 -4.83
CA LYS A 169 23.45 -16.45 -6.04
C LYS A 169 23.99 -15.56 -7.19
N PRO A 170 25.28 -15.18 -7.16
CA PRO A 170 25.86 -14.24 -8.12
C PRO A 170 25.68 -14.61 -9.59
N GLU A 171 25.76 -15.90 -9.93
CA GLU A 171 25.53 -16.39 -11.31
C GLU A 171 24.12 -16.07 -11.82
N ILE A 172 23.10 -16.21 -10.95
CA ILE A 172 21.71 -15.90 -11.30
C ILE A 172 21.53 -14.38 -11.43
N MET A 173 22.11 -13.61 -10.50
CA MET A 173 22.09 -12.15 -10.59
C MET A 173 22.72 -11.64 -11.89
N LYS A 174 23.88 -12.20 -12.28
CA LYS A 174 24.56 -11.85 -13.51
C LYS A 174 23.68 -12.12 -14.74
N LYS A 175 23.07 -13.30 -14.81
CA LYS A 175 22.14 -13.67 -15.89
C LYS A 175 20.96 -12.70 -15.98
N ALA A 176 20.32 -12.37 -14.85
CA ALA A 176 19.19 -11.44 -14.83
C ALA A 176 19.58 -10.02 -15.32
N GLN A 177 20.77 -9.54 -14.97
CA GLN A 177 21.28 -8.26 -15.46
C GLN A 177 21.62 -8.30 -16.95
N GLU A 178 22.19 -9.40 -17.46
CA GLU A 178 22.49 -9.59 -18.88
C GLU A 178 21.20 -9.61 -19.73
N GLU A 179 20.19 -10.33 -19.29
CA GLU A 179 18.87 -10.35 -19.93
C GLU A 179 18.25 -8.96 -19.97
N LEU A 180 18.28 -8.23 -18.85
CA LEU A 180 17.77 -6.86 -18.78
C LEU A 180 18.52 -5.92 -19.73
N ARG A 181 19.85 -6.02 -19.84
CA ARG A 181 20.64 -5.23 -20.81
C ARG A 181 20.35 -5.62 -22.25
N SER A 182 20.12 -6.91 -22.53
CA SER A 182 19.81 -7.40 -23.88
C SER A 182 18.46 -6.91 -24.39
N VAL A 183 17.46 -6.76 -23.51
CA VAL A 183 16.10 -6.36 -23.91
C VAL A 183 15.91 -4.84 -23.81
N PHE A 184 16.51 -4.19 -22.82
CA PHE A 184 16.21 -2.79 -22.46
C PHE A 184 17.42 -1.85 -22.52
N GLY A 185 18.62 -2.34 -22.87
CA GLY A 185 19.89 -1.61 -22.76
C GLY A 185 19.93 -0.27 -23.48
N GLU A 186 19.24 -0.13 -24.61
CA GLU A 186 19.20 1.12 -25.39
C GLU A 186 18.17 2.13 -24.87
N LYS A 187 17.11 1.68 -24.18
CA LYS A 187 15.99 2.54 -23.76
C LYS A 187 16.26 3.28 -22.45
N GLY A 188 17.04 2.69 -21.54
CA GLY A 188 17.36 3.30 -20.23
C GLY A 188 16.19 3.34 -19.23
N TYR A 189 15.02 2.81 -19.59
CA TYR A 189 13.87 2.59 -18.72
C TYR A 189 13.14 1.30 -19.12
N ILE A 190 12.34 0.77 -18.20
CA ILE A 190 11.60 -0.48 -18.36
C ILE A 190 10.12 -0.13 -18.52
N GLU A 191 9.48 -0.70 -19.54
CA GLU A 191 8.02 -0.67 -19.69
C GLU A 191 7.50 -2.09 -19.70
N GLU A 192 6.38 -2.32 -19.04
CA GLU A 192 5.80 -3.66 -18.90
C GLU A 192 5.41 -4.26 -20.26
N ALA A 193 4.94 -3.45 -21.21
CA ALA A 193 4.57 -3.89 -22.55
C ALA A 193 5.73 -4.50 -23.36
N ASN A 194 6.97 -4.29 -22.94
CA ASN A 194 8.16 -4.78 -23.61
C ASN A 194 8.68 -6.12 -23.04
N PHE A 195 8.04 -6.69 -22.01
CA PHE A 195 8.36 -8.05 -21.56
C PHE A 195 7.90 -9.06 -22.61
N LYS A 196 8.81 -9.94 -23.04
CA LYS A 196 8.48 -11.12 -23.84
C LYS A 196 8.29 -12.29 -22.88
N ASN A 197 7.06 -12.80 -22.78
CA ASN A 197 6.76 -14.03 -22.04
C ASN A 197 7.47 -15.24 -22.65
#